data_AF-A0A815MZ01-F1
#
_entry.id   AF-A0A815MZ01-F1
#
_cell.length_a   1.000
_cell.length_b   1.000
_cell.length_c   1.000
_cell.angle_alpha   90.00
_cell.angle_beta   90.00
_cell.angle_gamma   90.00
#
_symmetry.space_group_name_H-M   'P 1'
#
loop_
_entity.id
_entity.type
_entity.pdbx_description
1 polymer ?
#
loop_
_entity_poly.entity_id
_entity_poly.type
_entity_poly.pdbx_seq_one_letter_code
_entity_poly.pdbx_strand_id
1 'polypeptide(L)'
;MDNIYQLYSLTPINTSPTIPSSPITISSTLFAILNTFSRSSSSINSDTNLSSPLTTKHYLTSPRIIYLPTHRSYMDFIILTYVCFEYNIPMPCIAAAQDFLGLGLLANLLRNCGAFFIRRSFRSDQLYWTIFDEYVKTHLVHGDYPLEFFIEGARSRTLKTLLPVRQGMLKSCLECYFRRQIDNLILIPITINYEKVLEDNLHANELLGIPKPKESKSGLLKATQILKKSFGTMNIHFSDPIYVHDAYESFKKQEENKSNNHSDTFNRSVPRSLQPRFICQQDAFTVSEQKFSDEISYRVVNEQQRRTVIYPITIAAYSLLKSPIVTTSKDRSILIEQLVIDKNILFTENTNILEHFSSQYQISWPVENDKIILKDRLLSIYSDVFEMTRNNFLTLKMSGDRLADASILMKLIMYRNTCLHIFAKPAYILLACQVNSQFPITYEQLETYYHFFVHLFAYEFVYDQFPMDNMNDINFEKYLSYWITMNYLIPSDNSTYQINSNFLQQISLITSPFEQYARAYLLIYEQENLSSEKNLSILIKIYQKALLTKLDPNNIISILASSSNVISNALRTLNFTTKSKILSELRHMLTKIFQPKSTHLRAKL
;
A
#
# COMPACT_ATOMS: atom_id res chain seq x y z
N MET A 1 26.51 9.18 36.57
CA MET A 1 25.37 8.69 35.78
C MET A 1 24.26 9.74 35.76
N ASP A 2 24.58 11.04 35.91
CA ASP A 2 23.59 12.08 36.24
C ASP A 2 23.59 13.29 35.29
N ASN A 3 24.32 13.26 34.17
CA ASN A 3 24.45 14.41 33.25
C ASN A 3 23.87 14.19 31.83
N ILE A 4 22.92 13.26 31.63
CA ILE A 4 22.37 12.96 30.28
C ILE A 4 20.90 13.44 30.10
N TYR A 5 20.24 13.93 31.16
CA TYR A 5 18.83 14.35 31.11
C TYR A 5 18.58 15.86 30.85
N GLN A 6 19.62 16.68 30.63
CA GLN A 6 19.48 18.15 30.59
C GLN A 6 19.30 18.79 29.20
N LEU A 7 19.10 18.01 28.13
CA LEU A 7 19.08 18.53 26.75
C LEU A 7 17.70 18.84 26.15
N TYR A 8 16.62 18.75 26.91
CA TYR A 8 15.26 19.04 26.42
C TYR A 8 14.47 19.92 27.41
N SER A 9 14.70 21.24 27.37
CA SER A 9 13.83 22.22 28.01
C SER A 9 12.75 22.70 27.04
N LEU A 10 11.49 22.33 27.32
CA LEU A 10 10.31 22.58 26.50
C LEU A 10 9.65 23.92 26.85
N THR A 11 9.22 24.67 25.84
CA THR A 11 8.07 25.57 25.96
C THR A 11 6.77 24.76 25.86
N PRO A 12 5.76 24.98 26.72
CA PRO A 12 4.49 24.27 26.64
C PRO A 12 3.74 24.65 25.35
N ILE A 13 3.26 23.64 24.63
CA ILE A 13 2.41 23.79 23.45
C ILE A 13 1.00 24.13 23.95
N ASN A 14 0.71 25.43 24.09
CA ASN A 14 -0.63 25.96 24.38
C ASN A 14 -1.48 26.16 23.10
N THR A 15 -1.04 25.60 21.97
CA THR A 15 -1.72 25.73 20.68
C THR A 15 -1.95 24.35 20.10
N SER A 16 -3.19 24.04 19.71
CA SER A 16 -3.50 22.88 18.87
C SER A 16 -2.43 22.75 17.77
N PRO A 17 -1.78 21.59 17.58
CA PRO A 17 -0.76 21.45 16.55
C PRO A 17 -1.37 21.84 15.21
N THR A 18 -0.88 22.91 14.61
CA THR A 18 -1.27 23.33 13.26
C THR A 18 -0.63 22.35 12.30
N ILE A 19 -1.33 21.24 12.04
CA ILE A 19 -0.96 20.30 10.98
C ILE A 19 -1.00 21.08 9.66
N PRO A 20 0.03 20.99 8.81
CA PRO A 20 0.03 21.65 7.52
C PRO A 20 -1.16 21.19 6.69
N SER A 21 -2.01 22.13 6.28
CA SER A 21 -3.23 21.87 5.51
C SER A 21 -2.96 21.57 4.04
N SER A 22 -1.76 21.87 3.54
CA SER A 22 -1.30 21.62 2.17
C SER A 22 -0.23 20.52 2.13
N PRO A 23 -0.16 19.70 1.07
CA PRO A 23 0.89 18.69 0.91
C PRO A 23 2.28 19.35 0.93
N ILE A 24 3.23 18.70 1.60
CA ILE A 24 4.63 19.13 1.64
C ILE A 24 5.36 18.45 0.48
N THR A 25 5.86 19.24 -0.45
CA THR A 25 6.68 18.78 -1.57
C THR A 25 8.16 19.03 -1.28
N ILE A 26 8.97 17.98 -1.33
CA ILE A 26 10.42 18.05 -1.12
C ILE A 26 11.14 17.71 -2.44
N SER A 27 12.02 18.63 -2.89
CA SER A 27 12.81 18.51 -4.14
C SER A 27 14.19 17.85 -3.93
N SER A 28 14.72 17.28 -5.02
CA SER A 28 15.48 16.03 -5.10
C SER A 28 16.96 16.05 -4.70
N THR A 29 17.34 16.63 -3.56
CA THR A 29 18.63 16.24 -2.96
C THR A 29 18.41 15.71 -1.55
N LEU A 30 18.20 14.38 -1.44
CA LEU A 30 18.24 13.68 -0.15
C LEU A 30 19.56 13.96 0.61
N PHE A 31 20.64 14.19 -0.12
CA PHE A 31 21.91 14.65 0.44
C PHE A 31 21.80 16.01 1.17
N ALA A 32 20.97 16.94 0.70
CA ALA A 32 20.73 18.21 1.39
C ALA A 32 19.97 18.00 2.70
N ILE A 33 18.92 17.17 2.70
CA ILE A 33 18.15 16.80 3.91
C ILE A 33 19.06 16.15 4.96
N LEU A 34 19.92 15.22 4.54
CA LEU A 34 20.88 14.56 5.43
C LEU A 34 22.02 15.49 5.89
N ASN A 35 22.40 16.48 5.07
CA ASN A 35 23.38 17.51 5.46
C ASN A 35 22.81 18.54 6.43
N THR A 36 21.51 18.84 6.40
CA THR A 36 20.86 19.63 7.46
C THR A 36 20.99 18.93 8.81
N PHE A 37 20.81 17.61 8.87
CA PHE A 37 21.04 16.81 10.09
C PHE A 37 22.50 16.81 10.55
N SER A 38 23.48 16.81 9.64
CA SER A 38 24.90 16.84 10.01
C SER A 38 25.35 18.23 10.48
N ARG A 39 24.83 19.31 9.88
CA ARG A 39 25.15 20.69 10.27
C ARG A 39 24.46 21.12 11.57
N SER A 40 23.22 20.70 11.82
CA SER A 40 22.50 21.03 13.05
C SER A 40 23.07 20.35 14.31
N SER A 41 23.93 19.35 14.15
CA SER A 41 24.61 18.68 15.27
C SER A 41 25.77 19.48 15.91
N SER A 42 26.03 20.72 15.45
CA SER A 42 27.22 21.49 15.87
C SER A 42 26.96 22.82 16.61
N SER A 43 25.72 23.20 16.91
CA SER A 43 25.47 24.35 17.79
C SER A 43 24.05 24.36 18.35
N ILE A 44 23.86 23.84 19.56
CA ILE A 44 22.68 24.13 20.39
C ILE A 44 23.23 24.71 21.71
N ASN A 45 23.27 26.04 21.80
CA ASN A 45 23.50 26.72 23.07
C ASN A 45 22.17 26.74 23.84
N SER A 46 22.18 26.19 25.05
CA SER A 46 21.04 26.15 25.96
C SER A 46 21.01 27.40 26.84
N ASP A 47 20.10 28.33 26.56
CA ASP A 47 19.71 29.34 27.54
C ASP A 47 18.61 28.79 28.45
N THR A 48 18.89 28.90 29.75
CA THR A 48 18.07 28.39 30.86
C THR A 48 17.22 29.51 31.43
N ASN A 49 15.93 29.26 31.62
CA ASN A 49 15.10 29.78 32.72
C ASN A 49 13.63 29.39 32.49
N LEU A 50 13.08 28.44 33.26
CA LEU A 50 12.01 28.70 34.25
C LEU A 50 11.53 27.40 34.92
N SER A 51 11.42 27.48 36.24
CA SER A 51 10.89 26.50 37.17
C SER A 51 9.36 26.48 37.22
N SER A 52 8.73 25.30 37.18
CA SER A 52 7.61 24.92 38.07
C SER A 52 7.20 23.44 37.89
N PRO A 53 6.74 22.74 38.96
CA PRO A 53 6.32 21.35 38.87
C PRO A 53 4.87 21.28 38.35
N LEU A 54 4.69 20.80 37.11
CA LEU A 54 3.38 20.64 36.49
C LEU A 54 2.59 19.49 37.14
N THR A 55 1.35 19.82 37.52
CA THR A 55 0.45 19.01 38.35
C THR A 55 -0.16 17.85 37.55
N THR A 56 -0.26 16.68 38.17
CA THR A 56 -0.64 15.36 37.62
C THR A 56 -1.99 15.29 36.87
N LYS A 57 -2.81 16.34 36.89
CA LYS A 57 -4.12 16.41 36.19
C LYS A 57 -4.01 16.72 34.69
N HIS A 58 -2.94 17.37 34.22
CA HIS A 58 -2.81 17.77 32.80
C HIS A 58 -2.52 16.60 31.83
N TYR A 59 -1.95 15.50 32.34
CA TYR A 59 -1.57 14.32 31.55
C TYR A 59 -2.77 13.54 31.02
N LEU A 60 -3.91 13.56 31.72
CA LEU A 60 -5.12 12.83 31.30
C LEU A 60 -5.91 13.56 30.21
N THR A 61 -5.73 14.88 30.07
CA THR A 61 -6.52 15.73 29.18
C THR A 61 -5.87 16.00 27.82
N SER A 62 -4.56 15.80 27.70
CA SER A 62 -3.84 16.08 26.46
C SER A 62 -4.08 14.97 25.43
N PRO A 63 -4.42 15.29 24.17
CA PRO A 63 -4.70 14.27 23.17
C PRO A 63 -3.46 13.42 22.86
N ARG A 64 -3.65 12.10 22.85
CA ARG A 64 -2.62 11.15 22.44
C ARG A 64 -2.66 11.02 20.92
N ILE A 65 -1.53 11.29 20.26
CA ILE A 65 -1.43 11.34 18.80
C ILE A 65 -0.64 10.13 18.32
N ILE A 66 -1.18 9.45 17.30
CA ILE A 66 -0.49 8.38 16.58
C ILE A 66 -0.37 8.78 15.11
N TYR A 67 0.85 8.92 14.63
CA TYR A 67 1.17 9.05 13.21
C TYR A 67 1.20 7.67 12.55
N LEU A 68 0.44 7.54 11.47
CA LEU A 68 0.31 6.31 10.70
C LEU A 68 0.76 6.56 9.25
N PRO A 69 2.08 6.64 8.98
CA PRO A 69 2.60 6.79 7.63
C PRO A 69 2.45 5.50 6.77
N THR A 70 2.41 5.68 5.45
CA THR A 70 2.64 4.59 4.49
C THR A 70 4.10 4.12 4.57
N HIS A 71 4.34 2.82 4.30
CA HIS A 71 5.69 2.27 4.35
C HIS A 71 6.16 1.77 2.97
N ARG A 72 7.05 2.54 2.34
CA ARG A 72 7.57 2.30 0.99
C ARG A 72 9.10 2.35 0.94
N SER A 73 9.78 3.07 1.83
CA SER A 73 11.23 3.23 1.83
C SER A 73 11.81 3.14 3.24
N TYR A 74 13.13 2.94 3.36
CA TYR A 74 13.82 3.20 4.62
C TYR A 74 13.85 4.67 5.00
N MET A 75 13.58 5.57 4.06
CA MET A 75 13.57 6.99 4.35
C MET A 75 12.33 7.43 5.13
N ASP A 76 11.23 6.65 5.12
CA ASP A 76 9.92 7.08 5.62
C ASP A 76 9.97 7.63 7.06
N PHE A 77 10.63 6.92 7.98
CA PHE A 77 10.74 7.33 9.39
C PHE A 77 11.66 8.54 9.60
N ILE A 78 12.71 8.68 8.77
CA ILE A 78 13.61 9.84 8.83
C ILE A 78 12.88 11.09 8.33
N ILE A 79 12.13 10.93 7.25
CA ILE A 79 11.42 12.01 6.59
C ILE A 79 10.32 12.58 7.47
N LEU A 80 9.51 11.73 8.11
CA LEU A 80 8.46 12.23 8.99
C LEU A 80 9.05 12.98 10.19
N THR A 81 10.10 12.44 10.79
CA THR A 81 10.86 13.11 11.86
C THR A 81 11.42 14.46 11.39
N TYR A 82 12.00 14.52 10.19
CA TYR A 82 12.50 15.76 9.59
C TYR A 82 11.40 16.79 9.40
N VAL A 83 10.24 16.39 8.87
CA VAL A 83 9.09 17.29 8.71
C VAL A 83 8.62 17.79 10.07
N CYS A 84 8.52 16.92 11.08
CA CYS A 84 8.14 17.37 12.41
C CYS A 84 9.13 18.40 12.97
N PHE A 85 10.44 18.15 12.82
CA PHE A 85 11.49 19.07 13.22
C PHE A 85 11.38 20.43 12.50
N GLU A 86 11.29 20.43 11.16
CA GLU A 86 11.24 21.64 10.34
C GLU A 86 10.02 22.52 10.64
N TYR A 87 8.88 21.90 10.95
CA TYR A 87 7.62 22.60 11.23
C TYR A 87 7.38 22.82 12.74
N ASN A 88 8.37 22.58 13.60
CA ASN A 88 8.25 22.70 15.06
C ASN A 88 7.11 21.87 15.66
N ILE A 89 6.82 20.71 15.07
CA ILE A 89 5.88 19.70 15.56
C ILE A 89 6.66 18.72 16.45
N PRO A 90 6.09 18.23 17.57
CA PRO A 90 6.73 17.21 18.38
C PRO A 90 7.18 16.00 17.55
N MET A 91 8.47 15.67 17.65
CA MET A 91 9.03 14.49 16.99
C MET A 91 8.43 13.22 17.60
N PRO A 92 8.05 12.22 16.77
CA PRO A 92 7.45 11.02 17.29
C PRO A 92 8.45 10.01 17.84
N CYS A 93 7.99 9.16 18.74
CA CYS A 93 8.69 7.93 19.10
C CYS A 93 8.43 6.86 18.03
N ILE A 94 9.49 6.34 17.40
CA ILE A 94 9.42 5.56 16.16
C ILE A 94 9.61 4.06 16.45
N ALA A 95 8.72 3.22 15.94
CA ALA A 95 8.95 1.77 15.92
C ALA A 95 9.88 1.35 14.77
N ALA A 96 11.14 1.04 15.09
CA ALA A 96 12.17 0.65 14.11
C ALA A 96 12.51 -0.85 14.17
N ALA A 97 12.85 -1.46 13.03
CA ALA A 97 13.25 -2.87 13.00
C ALA A 97 14.57 -3.13 13.74
N GLN A 98 14.68 -4.25 14.45
CA GLN A 98 15.89 -4.62 15.18
C GLN A 98 17.15 -4.72 14.30
N ASP A 99 17.01 -4.95 12.99
CA ASP A 99 18.13 -5.00 12.05
C ASP A 99 19.01 -3.74 12.08
N PHE A 100 18.44 -2.60 12.44
CA PHE A 100 19.15 -1.32 12.52
C PHE A 100 20.13 -1.24 13.70
N LEU A 101 19.99 -2.09 14.72
CA LEU A 101 20.92 -2.12 15.87
C LEU A 101 22.36 -2.42 15.47
N GLY A 102 22.57 -3.17 14.38
CA GLY A 102 23.91 -3.52 13.88
C GLY A 102 24.68 -2.36 13.25
N LEU A 103 24.05 -1.19 13.06
CA LEU A 103 24.61 -0.06 12.29
C LEU A 103 25.38 0.96 13.15
N GLY A 104 25.61 0.68 14.44
CA GLY A 104 26.47 1.50 15.30
C GLY A 104 25.98 2.94 15.46
N LEU A 105 26.72 3.92 14.92
CA LEU A 105 26.39 5.36 15.02
C LEU A 105 24.98 5.69 14.52
N LEU A 106 24.52 5.05 13.45
CA LEU A 106 23.17 5.27 12.93
C LEU A 106 22.10 4.76 13.91
N ALA A 107 22.35 3.66 14.60
CA ALA A 107 21.44 3.14 15.62
C ALA A 107 21.33 4.10 16.81
N ASN A 108 22.43 4.73 17.21
CA ASN A 108 22.46 5.73 18.28
C ASN A 108 21.72 7.00 17.87
N LEU A 109 21.91 7.47 16.62
CA LEU A 109 21.17 8.61 16.10
C LEU A 109 19.67 8.34 16.09
N LEU A 110 19.24 7.18 15.61
CA LEU A 110 17.83 6.78 15.63
C LEU A 110 17.27 6.73 17.05
N ARG A 111 18.01 6.18 18.03
CA ARG A 111 17.61 6.21 19.45
C ARG A 111 17.44 7.62 19.98
N ASN A 112 18.38 8.52 19.66
CA ASN A 112 18.33 9.91 20.09
C ASN A 112 17.16 10.66 19.44
N CYS A 113 16.67 10.19 18.29
CA CYS A 113 15.47 10.70 17.62
C CYS A 113 14.17 10.01 18.09
N GLY A 114 14.18 9.23 19.17
CA GLY A 114 12.99 8.59 19.73
C GLY A 114 12.69 7.18 19.20
N ALA A 115 13.58 6.55 18.44
CA ALA A 115 13.33 5.20 17.92
C ALA A 115 13.49 4.09 18.98
N PHE A 116 12.53 3.17 19.02
CA PHE A 116 12.60 1.92 19.77
C PHE A 116 12.59 0.71 18.82
N PHE A 117 13.26 -0.38 19.21
CA PHE A 117 13.54 -1.48 18.30
C PHE A 117 12.62 -2.70 18.50
N ILE A 118 11.99 -3.15 17.42
CA ILE A 118 11.06 -4.27 17.37
C ILE A 118 11.64 -5.47 16.59
N ARG A 119 11.42 -6.69 17.09
CA ARG A 119 11.75 -7.94 16.37
C ARG A 119 10.86 -8.06 15.13
N ARG A 120 11.42 -8.56 14.01
CA ARG A 120 10.63 -8.83 12.78
C ARG A 120 9.59 -9.94 12.94
N SER A 121 9.81 -10.86 13.86
CA SER A 121 8.87 -11.93 14.21
C SER A 121 8.95 -12.20 15.69
N PHE A 122 7.80 -12.29 16.31
CA PHE A 122 7.67 -12.60 17.74
C PHE A 122 7.61 -14.11 17.98
N ARG A 123 7.44 -14.92 16.92
CA ARG A 123 7.23 -16.37 17.01
C ARG A 123 6.23 -16.69 18.14
N SER A 124 6.51 -17.72 18.93
CA SER A 124 5.77 -18.10 20.14
C SER A 124 6.38 -17.52 21.43
N ASP A 125 7.20 -16.46 21.33
CA ASP A 125 7.83 -15.81 22.48
C ASP A 125 6.83 -14.86 23.15
N GLN A 126 6.07 -15.42 24.09
CA GLN A 126 5.02 -14.72 24.82
C GLN A 126 5.58 -13.58 25.68
N LEU A 127 6.72 -13.81 26.36
CA LEU A 127 7.33 -12.82 27.23
C LEU A 127 7.73 -11.57 26.46
N TYR A 128 8.34 -11.75 25.27
CA TYR A 128 8.69 -10.62 24.43
C TYR A 128 7.46 -9.80 24.03
N TRP A 129 6.36 -10.46 23.67
CA TRP A 129 5.12 -9.79 23.29
C TRP A 129 4.54 -8.98 24.45
N THR A 130 4.44 -9.56 25.64
CA THR A 130 3.94 -8.87 26.84
C THR A 130 4.77 -7.64 27.18
N ILE A 131 6.10 -7.76 27.16
CA ILE A 131 7.00 -6.63 27.42
C ILE A 131 6.83 -5.54 26.34
N PHE A 132 6.77 -5.95 25.07
CA PHE A 132 6.60 -5.02 23.96
C PHE A 132 5.26 -4.27 24.02
N ASP A 133 4.18 -4.99 24.30
CA ASP A 133 2.84 -4.43 24.44
C ASP A 133 2.78 -3.41 25.58
N GLU A 134 3.27 -3.79 26.77
CA GLU A 134 3.33 -2.87 27.91
C GLU A 134 4.22 -1.67 27.64
N TYR A 135 5.32 -1.85 26.91
CA TYR A 135 6.20 -0.75 26.49
C TYR A 135 5.47 0.26 25.60
N VAL A 136 4.72 -0.21 24.59
CA VAL A 136 3.91 0.66 23.71
C VAL A 136 2.82 1.38 24.51
N LYS A 137 2.12 0.66 25.39
CA LYS A 137 1.08 1.23 26.26
C LYS A 137 1.66 2.28 27.21
N THR A 138 2.82 2.03 27.80
CA THR A 138 3.52 2.97 28.68
C THR A 138 3.86 4.26 27.95
N HIS A 139 4.39 4.18 26.72
CA HIS A 139 4.64 5.38 25.92
C HIS A 139 3.37 6.15 25.60
N LEU A 140 2.28 5.46 25.29
CA LEU A 140 1.01 6.11 24.95
C LEU A 140 0.34 6.76 26.17
N VAL A 141 0.36 6.09 27.33
CA VAL A 141 -0.34 6.51 28.54
C VAL A 141 0.47 7.54 29.32
N HIS A 142 1.79 7.35 29.42
CA HIS A 142 2.68 8.15 30.27
C HIS A 142 3.65 9.04 29.48
N GLY A 143 3.83 8.82 28.18
CA GLY A 143 4.70 9.65 27.35
C GLY A 143 4.05 10.95 26.92
N ASP A 144 4.88 11.93 26.57
CA ASP A 144 4.46 13.25 26.09
C ASP A 144 4.62 13.42 24.56
N TYR A 145 5.18 12.42 23.90
CA TYR A 145 5.49 12.45 22.48
C TYR A 145 4.48 11.62 21.66
N PRO A 146 4.17 12.04 20.42
CA PRO A 146 3.39 11.22 19.50
C PRO A 146 4.07 9.87 19.25
N LEU A 147 3.28 8.84 18.96
CA LEU A 147 3.80 7.56 18.48
C LEU A 147 3.78 7.50 16.96
N GLU A 148 4.81 6.94 16.34
CA GLU A 148 4.85 6.63 14.91
C GLU A 148 5.02 5.13 14.69
N PHE A 149 4.11 4.54 13.90
CA PHE A 149 4.30 3.20 13.36
C PHE A 149 3.55 3.00 12.05
N PHE A 150 4.02 2.02 11.27
CA PHE A 150 3.44 1.67 9.98
C PHE A 150 2.35 0.62 10.15
N ILE A 151 1.11 0.97 9.80
CA ILE A 151 -0.05 0.08 9.95
C ILE A 151 0.07 -1.21 9.11
N GLU A 152 0.84 -1.15 8.01
CA GLU A 152 1.16 -2.30 7.15
C GLU A 152 2.13 -3.30 7.82
N GLY A 153 2.87 -2.85 8.84
CA GLY A 153 3.87 -3.63 9.58
C GLY A 153 5.17 -3.95 8.84
N ALA A 154 5.20 -3.83 7.52
CA ALA A 154 6.40 -4.00 6.70
C ALA A 154 6.36 -3.09 5.47
N ARG A 155 7.54 -2.73 4.92
CA ARG A 155 7.63 -2.00 3.66
C ARG A 155 6.95 -2.76 2.53
N SER A 156 6.12 -2.08 1.75
CA SER A 156 5.58 -2.67 0.54
C SER A 156 6.61 -2.72 -0.57
N ARG A 157 6.86 -3.92 -1.08
CA ARG A 157 7.72 -4.12 -2.25
C ARG A 157 6.97 -3.88 -3.55
N THR A 158 5.63 -3.99 -3.53
CA THR A 158 4.76 -3.81 -4.70
C THR A 158 4.25 -2.38 -4.84
N LEU A 159 4.63 -1.50 -3.91
CA LEU A 159 4.15 -0.12 -3.73
C LEU A 159 2.64 0.03 -3.45
N LYS A 160 1.94 -1.09 -3.22
CA LYS A 160 0.54 -1.12 -2.72
C LYS A 160 0.50 -1.38 -1.23
N THR A 161 -0.59 -1.01 -0.58
CA THR A 161 -0.80 -1.40 0.82
C THR A 161 -0.78 -2.92 0.98
N LEU A 162 -0.01 -3.41 1.96
CA LEU A 162 0.02 -4.84 2.27
C LEU A 162 -1.22 -5.28 3.06
N LEU A 163 -1.82 -6.40 2.62
CA LEU A 163 -2.93 -7.06 3.29
C LEU A 163 -2.54 -8.44 3.84
N PRO A 164 -3.22 -8.95 4.88
CA PRO A 164 -4.07 -8.18 5.80
C PRO A 164 -3.25 -7.16 6.60
N VAL A 165 -3.91 -6.08 7.05
CA VAL A 165 -3.28 -5.02 7.83
C VAL A 165 -2.72 -5.58 9.15
N ARG A 166 -1.51 -5.17 9.55
CA ARG A 166 -0.83 -5.68 10.75
C ARG A 166 -1.23 -4.86 11.98
N GLN A 167 -2.42 -5.15 12.49
CA GLN A 167 -3.07 -4.34 13.53
C GLN A 167 -2.47 -4.46 14.95
N GLY A 168 -1.41 -5.22 15.17
CA GLY A 168 -0.92 -5.53 16.53
C GLY A 168 -0.67 -4.29 17.40
N MET A 169 0.14 -3.34 16.90
CA MET A 169 0.44 -2.10 17.63
C MET A 169 -0.78 -1.18 17.77
N LEU A 170 -1.61 -1.09 16.72
CA LEU A 170 -2.83 -0.29 16.76
C LEU A 170 -3.81 -0.84 17.81
N LYS A 171 -3.94 -2.17 17.90
CA LYS A 171 -4.73 -2.84 18.93
C LYS A 171 -4.20 -2.52 20.33
N SER A 172 -2.88 -2.60 20.57
CA SER A 172 -2.30 -2.18 21.85
C SER A 172 -2.70 -0.75 22.25
N CYS A 173 -2.74 0.17 21.28
CA CYS A 173 -3.14 1.56 21.51
C CYS A 173 -4.65 1.71 21.75
N LEU A 174 -5.49 1.04 20.94
CA LEU A 174 -6.95 1.03 21.09
C LEU A 174 -7.38 0.39 22.42
N GLU A 175 -6.64 -0.60 22.89
CA GLU A 175 -6.89 -1.23 24.19
C GLU A 175 -6.79 -0.22 25.33
N CYS A 176 -5.81 0.70 25.28
CA CYS A 176 -5.69 1.78 26.26
C CYS A 176 -6.95 2.65 26.30
N TYR A 177 -7.48 2.97 25.11
CA TYR A 177 -8.71 3.74 24.96
C TYR A 177 -9.94 3.00 25.49
N PHE A 178 -10.11 1.73 25.12
CA PHE A 178 -11.26 0.93 25.58
C PHE A 178 -11.24 0.72 27.10
N ARG A 179 -10.06 0.53 27.67
CA ARG A 179 -9.85 0.39 29.12
C ARG A 179 -9.92 1.71 29.90
N ARG A 180 -10.19 2.84 29.23
CA ARG A 180 -10.22 4.18 29.84
C ARG A 180 -8.91 4.55 30.55
N GLN A 181 -7.79 4.08 30.01
CA GLN A 181 -6.46 4.54 30.41
C GLN A 181 -6.13 5.88 29.73
N ILE A 182 -6.73 6.13 28.56
CA ILE A 182 -6.70 7.39 27.82
C ILE A 182 -8.11 7.70 27.32
N ASP A 183 -8.51 8.97 27.36
CA ASP A 183 -9.83 9.40 26.87
C ASP A 183 -9.76 9.97 25.44
N ASN A 184 -8.66 10.65 25.11
CA ASN A 184 -8.46 11.34 23.84
C ASN A 184 -7.36 10.65 23.02
N LEU A 185 -7.74 9.82 22.06
CA LEU A 185 -6.83 9.19 21.09
C LEU A 185 -7.14 9.69 19.69
N ILE A 186 -6.11 10.19 19.00
CA ILE A 186 -6.19 10.74 17.65
C ILE A 186 -5.24 9.95 16.74
N LEU A 187 -5.77 9.41 15.65
CA LEU A 187 -4.97 8.79 14.59
C LEU A 187 -4.80 9.79 13.45
N ILE A 188 -3.57 9.97 12.96
CA ILE A 188 -3.26 10.84 11.84
C ILE A 188 -2.70 9.96 10.71
N PRO A 189 -3.52 9.63 9.70
CA PRO A 189 -3.04 8.94 8.51
C PRO A 189 -2.09 9.85 7.72
N ILE A 190 -0.94 9.32 7.32
CA ILE A 190 0.05 10.07 6.53
C ILE A 190 0.38 9.29 5.26
N THR A 191 0.33 9.96 4.12
CA THR A 191 0.70 9.38 2.82
C THR A 191 2.02 9.96 2.36
N ILE A 192 3.00 9.08 2.18
CA ILE A 192 4.30 9.40 1.57
C ILE A 192 4.31 8.84 0.14
N ASN A 193 4.38 9.74 -0.84
CA ASN A 193 4.43 9.43 -2.27
C ASN A 193 5.80 9.75 -2.86
N TYR A 194 6.48 8.74 -3.36
CA TYR A 194 7.76 8.90 -4.06
C TYR A 194 7.55 8.85 -5.57
N GLU A 195 8.18 9.76 -6.30
CA GLU A 195 8.33 9.59 -7.74
C GLU A 195 9.18 8.35 -8.02
N LYS A 196 10.42 8.31 -7.50
CA LYS A 196 11.27 7.11 -7.53
C LYS A 196 11.63 6.66 -6.12
N VAL A 197 11.30 5.41 -5.80
CA VAL A 197 11.68 4.81 -4.52
C VAL A 197 13.17 4.43 -4.58
N LEU A 198 13.92 4.80 -3.55
CA LEU A 198 15.36 4.54 -3.45
C LEU A 198 15.70 3.05 -3.62
N GLU A 199 14.86 2.17 -3.08
CA GLU A 199 15.03 0.72 -3.06
C GLU A 199 14.30 -0.02 -4.20
N ASP A 200 13.82 0.67 -5.24
CA ASP A 200 13.02 0.05 -6.30
C ASP A 200 13.68 -1.19 -6.94
N ASN A 201 14.99 -1.12 -7.19
CA ASN A 201 15.83 -2.21 -7.68
C ASN A 201 15.85 -3.40 -6.71
N LEU A 202 16.00 -3.12 -5.41
CA LEU A 202 16.01 -4.16 -4.37
C LEU A 202 14.64 -4.80 -4.25
N HIS A 203 13.56 -4.01 -4.29
CA HIS A 203 12.20 -4.51 -4.23
C HIS A 203 11.86 -5.42 -5.42
N ALA A 204 12.20 -5.02 -6.64
CA ALA A 204 11.99 -5.83 -7.84
C ALA A 204 12.72 -7.18 -7.73
N ASN A 205 13.97 -7.17 -7.29
CA ASN A 205 14.78 -8.37 -7.10
C ASN A 205 14.24 -9.27 -5.97
N GLU A 206 13.85 -8.69 -4.82
CA GLU A 206 13.22 -9.42 -3.71
C GLU A 206 11.91 -10.10 -4.15
N LEU A 207 11.09 -9.41 -4.96
CA LEU A 207 9.85 -9.99 -5.51
C LEU A 207 10.13 -11.18 -6.43
N LEU A 208 11.24 -11.15 -7.16
CA LEU A 208 11.72 -12.25 -8.02
C LEU A 208 12.55 -13.31 -7.27
N GLY A 209 12.56 -13.28 -5.92
CA GLY A 209 13.17 -14.32 -5.10
C GLY A 209 14.69 -14.18 -4.91
N ILE A 210 15.29 -13.09 -5.39
CA ILE A 210 16.70 -12.79 -5.12
C ILE A 210 16.80 -12.37 -3.65
N PRO A 211 17.64 -13.04 -2.84
CA PRO A 211 17.71 -12.78 -1.42
C PRO A 211 18.23 -11.37 -1.14
N LYS A 212 17.62 -10.71 -0.15
CA LYS A 212 18.05 -9.40 0.31
C LYS A 212 19.51 -9.43 0.79
N PRO A 213 20.37 -8.50 0.35
CA PRO A 213 21.72 -8.36 0.91
C PRO A 213 21.64 -7.97 2.40
N LYS A 214 22.56 -8.48 3.22
CA LYS A 214 22.66 -8.06 4.63
C LYS A 214 23.06 -6.58 4.68
N GLU A 215 22.39 -5.81 5.54
CA GLU A 215 22.78 -4.42 5.81
C GLU A 215 24.21 -4.40 6.35
N SER A 216 25.06 -3.56 5.76
CA SER A 216 26.49 -3.52 6.09
C SER A 216 26.99 -2.08 6.17
N LYS A 217 28.02 -1.85 6.99
CA LYS A 217 28.67 -0.54 7.13
C LYS A 217 29.27 -0.04 5.80
N SER A 218 29.75 -0.95 4.96
CA SER A 218 30.22 -0.64 3.60
C SER A 218 29.07 -0.27 2.64
N GLY A 219 27.89 -0.86 2.82
CA GLY A 219 26.66 -0.45 2.15
C GLY A 219 26.25 0.98 2.51
N LEU A 220 26.37 1.37 3.78
CA LEU A 220 26.07 2.74 4.24
C LEU A 220 27.02 3.78 3.62
N LEU A 221 28.31 3.46 3.48
CA LEU A 221 29.28 4.35 2.82
C LEU A 221 28.96 4.53 1.32
N LYS A 222 28.61 3.44 0.62
CA LYS A 222 28.17 3.49 -0.78
C LYS A 222 26.82 4.21 -0.95
N ALA A 223 25.96 4.18 0.06
CA ALA A 223 24.67 4.86 0.04
C ALA A 223 24.83 6.38 -0.17
N THR A 224 25.92 6.99 0.30
CA THR A 224 26.20 8.43 0.08
C THR A 224 26.31 8.81 -1.40
N GLN A 225 26.83 7.93 -2.26
CA GLN A 225 26.88 8.15 -3.70
C GLN A 225 25.51 7.98 -4.36
N ILE A 226 24.70 7.04 -3.85
CA ILE A 226 23.34 6.80 -4.32
C ILE A 226 22.45 8.00 -3.97
N LEU A 227 22.59 8.57 -2.77
CA LEU A 227 21.86 9.76 -2.29
C LEU A 227 22.14 11.05 -3.08
N LYS A 228 23.18 11.07 -3.92
CA LYS A 228 23.48 12.17 -4.86
C LYS A 228 22.72 12.07 -6.19
N LYS A 229 22.05 10.94 -6.46
CA LYS A 229 21.22 10.77 -7.67
C LYS A 229 19.90 11.51 -7.54
N SER A 230 19.30 11.86 -8.67
CA SER A 230 17.94 12.39 -8.71
C SER A 230 16.92 11.28 -8.51
N PHE A 231 16.03 11.44 -7.52
CA PHE A 231 14.89 10.56 -7.25
C PHE A 231 13.55 11.22 -7.54
N GLY A 232 13.58 12.40 -8.18
CA GLY A 232 12.40 13.21 -8.42
C GLY A 232 11.82 13.81 -7.14
N THR A 233 10.52 14.07 -7.16
CA THR A 233 9.82 14.71 -6.04
C THR A 233 9.27 13.69 -5.05
N MET A 234 9.22 14.10 -3.79
CA MET A 234 8.51 13.40 -2.73
C MET A 234 7.39 14.28 -2.18
N ASN A 235 6.19 13.72 -2.07
CA ASN A 235 5.03 14.41 -1.54
C ASN A 235 4.55 13.72 -0.26
N ILE A 236 4.43 14.50 0.81
CA ILE A 236 3.97 14.03 2.11
C ILE A 236 2.65 14.73 2.40
N HIS A 237 1.62 13.95 2.69
CA HIS A 237 0.29 14.46 2.99
C HIS A 237 -0.18 13.95 4.36
N PHE A 238 -0.61 14.87 5.21
CA PHE A 238 -1.28 14.56 6.47
C PHE A 238 -2.78 14.60 6.23
N SER A 239 -3.44 13.46 6.37
CA SER A 239 -4.90 13.38 6.21
C SER A 239 -5.60 13.93 7.45
N ASP A 240 -6.92 14.15 7.33
CA ASP A 240 -7.74 14.64 8.42
C ASP A 240 -7.62 13.74 9.66
N PRO A 241 -7.46 14.31 10.87
CA PRO A 241 -7.35 13.54 12.09
C PRO A 241 -8.58 12.68 12.34
N ILE A 242 -8.37 11.41 12.70
CA ILE A 242 -9.42 10.50 13.11
C ILE A 242 -9.47 10.47 14.63
N TYR A 243 -10.47 11.14 15.19
CA TYR A 243 -10.78 11.09 16.63
C TYR A 243 -11.41 9.74 16.97
N VAL A 244 -10.67 8.87 17.68
CA VAL A 244 -11.12 7.50 18.01
C VAL A 244 -12.38 7.55 18.88
N HIS A 245 -12.42 8.52 19.80
CA HIS A 245 -13.59 9.31 20.20
C HIS A 245 -14.91 9.00 19.47
N ASP A 246 -15.12 9.90 18.52
CA ASP A 246 -16.31 10.07 17.69
C ASP A 246 -16.49 8.92 16.71
N ALA A 247 -15.38 8.35 16.23
CA ALA A 247 -15.42 7.18 15.36
C ALA A 247 -16.09 5.98 16.06
N TYR A 248 -15.74 5.73 17.33
CA TYR A 248 -16.32 4.62 18.09
C TYR A 248 -17.79 4.85 18.43
N GLU A 249 -18.18 6.06 18.83
CA GLU A 249 -19.59 6.38 19.10
C GLU A 249 -20.45 6.31 17.83
N SER A 250 -19.91 6.70 16.68
CA SER A 250 -20.57 6.57 15.38
C SER A 250 -20.75 5.10 14.98
N PHE A 251 -19.71 4.28 15.16
CA PHE A 251 -19.75 2.84 14.92
C PHE A 251 -20.82 2.15 15.77
N LYS A 252 -20.88 2.47 17.07
CA LYS A 252 -21.87 1.92 18.01
C LYS A 252 -23.31 2.18 17.54
N LYS A 253 -23.62 3.43 17.15
CA LYS A 253 -24.95 3.80 16.63
C LYS A 253 -25.32 3.01 15.38
N GLN A 254 -24.36 2.74 14.49
CA GLN A 254 -24.60 1.95 13.27
C GLN A 254 -24.89 0.48 13.58
N GLU A 255 -24.16 -0.14 14.50
CA GLU A 255 -24.41 -1.53 14.90
C GLU A 255 -25.73 -1.69 15.66
N GLU A 256 -26.10 -0.73 16.51
CA GLU A 256 -27.41 -0.70 17.20
C GLU A 256 -28.57 -0.63 16.21
N ASN A 257 -28.44 0.13 15.11
CA ASN A 257 -29.46 0.21 14.07
C ASN A 257 -29.57 -1.07 13.22
N LYS A 258 -28.50 -1.86 13.10
CA LYS A 258 -28.50 -3.12 12.34
C LYS A 258 -29.04 -4.30 13.15
N SER A 259 -28.85 -4.29 14.47
CA SER A 259 -29.31 -5.36 15.35
C SER A 259 -30.61 -4.95 16.04
N ASN A 260 -31.76 -5.49 15.58
CA ASN A 260 -33.04 -5.41 16.31
C ASN A 260 -33.02 -6.10 17.70
N ASN A 261 -31.87 -6.63 18.14
CA ASN A 261 -31.65 -7.25 19.43
C ASN A 261 -30.63 -6.44 20.26
N HIS A 262 -31.13 -5.79 21.31
CA HIS A 262 -30.38 -4.98 22.28
C HIS A 262 -29.54 -5.81 23.29
N SER A 263 -28.64 -6.71 22.86
CA SER A 263 -28.00 -7.59 23.85
C SER A 263 -26.54 -7.99 23.65
N ASP A 264 -25.72 -7.17 22.99
CA ASP A 264 -24.27 -7.18 23.27
C ASP A 264 -23.86 -5.76 23.67
N THR A 265 -23.73 -5.56 24.97
CA THR A 265 -23.62 -4.24 25.60
C THR A 265 -22.31 -3.56 25.20
N PHE A 266 -22.39 -2.63 24.25
CA PHE A 266 -21.39 -1.60 23.93
C PHE A 266 -21.15 -0.69 25.13
N ASN A 267 -20.59 -1.22 26.20
CA ASN A 267 -20.34 -0.52 27.43
C ASN A 267 -18.85 -0.66 27.74
N ARG A 268 -18.08 0.43 27.72
CA ARG A 268 -16.68 0.44 28.19
C ARG A 268 -16.55 0.00 29.66
N SER A 269 -17.70 -0.13 30.34
CA SER A 269 -17.95 -0.60 31.70
C SER A 269 -18.17 -2.12 31.84
N VAL A 270 -18.11 -2.92 30.76
CA VAL A 270 -18.23 -4.39 30.88
C VAL A 270 -17.11 -4.93 31.79
N PRO A 271 -17.41 -5.77 32.80
CA PRO A 271 -16.40 -6.41 33.63
C PRO A 271 -15.42 -7.19 32.75
N ARG A 272 -14.19 -6.69 32.64
CA ARG A 272 -13.14 -7.34 31.85
C ARG A 272 -12.56 -8.50 32.65
N SER A 273 -12.39 -9.66 32.02
CA SER A 273 -11.76 -10.84 32.64
C SER A 273 -10.45 -10.45 33.35
N LEU A 274 -10.39 -10.66 34.66
CA LEU A 274 -9.21 -10.39 35.50
C LEU A 274 -8.14 -11.49 35.38
N GLN A 275 -8.32 -12.47 34.49
CA GLN A 275 -7.32 -13.50 34.28
C GLN A 275 -6.02 -12.87 33.75
N PRO A 276 -4.84 -13.30 34.25
CA PRO A 276 -3.55 -12.92 33.67
C PRO A 276 -3.55 -13.27 32.18
N ARG A 277 -3.47 -12.24 31.33
CA ARG A 277 -3.54 -12.41 29.88
C ARG A 277 -2.12 -12.39 29.34
N PHE A 278 -1.69 -13.52 28.81
CA PHE A 278 -0.33 -13.69 28.32
C PHE A 278 -0.14 -13.18 26.88
N ILE A 279 -1.22 -12.74 26.22
CA ILE A 279 -1.24 -12.31 24.82
C ILE A 279 -2.37 -11.27 24.64
N CYS A 280 -2.16 -10.26 23.79
CA CYS A 280 -3.25 -9.58 23.09
C CYS A 280 -3.85 -10.57 22.07
N GLN A 281 -4.49 -11.63 22.57
CA GLN A 281 -5.27 -12.57 21.76
C GLN A 281 -6.56 -11.88 21.35
N GLN A 282 -7.23 -12.41 20.32
CA GLN A 282 -8.59 -12.02 19.93
C GLN A 282 -9.49 -11.84 21.18
N ASP A 283 -9.31 -12.68 22.20
CA ASP A 283 -10.05 -12.66 23.47
C ASP A 283 -9.86 -11.41 24.36
N ALA A 284 -8.93 -10.50 24.04
CA ALA A 284 -8.73 -9.25 24.78
C ALA A 284 -9.81 -8.20 24.47
N PHE A 285 -10.36 -8.25 23.26
CA PHE A 285 -11.39 -7.38 22.74
C PHE A 285 -12.72 -8.13 22.67
N THR A 286 -13.82 -7.46 23.00
CA THR A 286 -15.15 -7.93 22.62
C THR A 286 -15.25 -8.05 21.09
N VAL A 287 -16.21 -8.84 20.59
CA VAL A 287 -16.45 -8.95 19.13
C VAL A 287 -16.68 -7.57 18.50
N SER A 288 -17.37 -6.68 19.21
CA SER A 288 -17.60 -5.29 18.77
C SER A 288 -16.32 -4.47 18.67
N GLU A 289 -15.42 -4.59 19.65
CA GLU A 289 -14.15 -3.87 19.66
C GLU A 289 -13.18 -4.42 18.60
N GLN A 290 -13.23 -5.73 18.31
CA GLN A 290 -12.48 -6.32 17.19
C GLN A 290 -12.96 -5.76 15.85
N LYS A 291 -14.28 -5.77 15.60
CA LYS A 291 -14.89 -5.20 14.39
C LYS A 291 -14.50 -3.73 14.22
N PHE A 292 -14.59 -2.93 15.28
CA PHE A 292 -14.16 -1.53 15.25
C PHE A 292 -12.66 -1.40 14.95
N SER A 293 -11.82 -2.23 15.57
CA SER A 293 -10.38 -2.23 15.30
C SER A 293 -10.07 -2.58 13.85
N ASP A 294 -10.84 -3.46 13.22
CA ASP A 294 -10.72 -3.76 11.81
C ASP A 294 -11.15 -2.56 10.97
N GLU A 295 -12.35 -2.03 11.20
CA GLU A 295 -12.89 -0.88 10.48
C GLU A 295 -11.98 0.35 10.54
N ILE A 296 -11.51 0.73 11.73
CA ILE A 296 -10.64 1.89 11.90
C ILE A 296 -9.29 1.70 11.19
N SER A 297 -8.79 0.47 11.11
CA SER A 297 -7.57 0.14 10.37
C SER A 297 -7.75 0.33 8.87
N TYR A 298 -8.89 -0.14 8.34
CA TYR A 298 -9.25 0.07 6.93
C TYR A 298 -9.49 1.54 6.62
N ARG A 299 -10.14 2.28 7.52
CA ARG A 299 -10.34 3.73 7.38
C ARG A 299 -9.01 4.47 7.25
N VAL A 300 -8.03 4.19 8.12
CA VAL A 300 -6.68 4.79 8.01
C VAL A 300 -6.06 4.54 6.64
N VAL A 301 -6.11 3.29 6.17
CA VAL A 301 -5.54 2.92 4.86
C VAL A 301 -6.28 3.62 3.71
N ASN A 302 -7.60 3.74 3.79
CA ASN A 302 -8.39 4.42 2.77
C ASN A 302 -8.07 5.92 2.73
N GLU A 303 -7.91 6.57 3.89
CA GLU A 303 -7.45 7.96 3.95
C GLU A 303 -6.04 8.12 3.38
N GLN A 304 -5.15 7.13 3.56
CA GLN A 304 -3.84 7.16 2.92
C GLN A 304 -3.96 7.07 1.39
N GLN A 305 -4.80 6.14 0.91
CA GLN A 305 -4.99 5.88 -0.52
C GLN A 305 -5.62 7.05 -1.27
N ARG A 306 -6.56 7.77 -0.67
CA ARG A 306 -7.18 8.97 -1.26
C ARG A 306 -6.18 10.08 -1.57
N ARG A 307 -5.06 10.11 -0.84
CA ARG A 307 -4.00 11.14 -0.95
C ARG A 307 -2.78 10.64 -1.74
N THR A 308 -3.00 9.64 -2.59
CA THR A 308 -1.96 9.14 -3.50
C THR A 308 -1.68 10.14 -4.62
N VAL A 309 -0.40 10.37 -4.91
CA VAL A 309 0.05 11.22 -6.02
C VAL A 309 0.48 10.36 -7.20
N ILE A 310 -0.09 10.62 -8.38
CA ILE A 310 0.23 9.89 -9.61
C ILE A 310 1.35 10.60 -10.36
N TYR A 311 2.44 9.86 -10.63
CA TYR A 311 3.62 10.37 -11.35
C TYR A 311 3.66 9.87 -12.80
N PRO A 312 4.45 10.50 -13.68
CA PRO A 312 4.49 10.12 -15.09
C PRO A 312 4.95 8.67 -15.34
N ILE A 313 5.79 8.12 -14.46
CA ILE A 313 6.21 6.71 -14.49
C ILE A 313 5.01 5.76 -14.41
N THR A 314 3.96 6.11 -13.66
CA THR A 314 2.76 5.29 -13.50
C THR A 314 2.06 5.16 -14.86
N ILE A 315 1.88 6.27 -15.57
CA ILE A 315 1.28 6.26 -16.93
C ILE A 315 2.16 5.49 -17.92
N ALA A 316 3.47 5.74 -17.90
CA ALA A 316 4.41 4.98 -18.74
C ALA A 316 4.33 3.48 -18.47
N ALA A 317 4.24 3.07 -17.21
CA ALA A 317 4.07 1.68 -16.83
C ALA A 317 2.74 1.09 -17.31
N TYR A 318 1.60 1.79 -17.18
CA TYR A 318 0.32 1.33 -17.75
C TYR A 318 0.45 1.06 -19.24
N SER A 319 1.01 2.02 -19.95
CA SER A 319 1.03 2.03 -21.41
C SER A 319 1.99 0.96 -21.97
N LEU A 320 3.18 0.84 -21.37
CA LEU A 320 4.19 -0.16 -21.75
C LEU A 320 3.82 -1.58 -21.31
N LEU A 321 3.03 -1.75 -20.24
CA LEU A 321 2.56 -3.07 -19.78
C LEU A 321 1.24 -3.50 -20.43
N LYS A 322 0.49 -2.58 -21.04
CA LYS A 322 -0.76 -2.90 -21.76
C LYS A 322 -0.48 -3.61 -23.07
N SER A 323 0.51 -3.14 -23.83
CA SER A 323 0.74 -3.52 -25.22
C SER A 323 0.85 -5.04 -25.39
N PRO A 324 -0.14 -5.70 -26.03
CA PRO A 324 0.01 -7.05 -26.52
C PRO A 324 0.65 -6.98 -27.93
N ILE A 325 1.74 -6.23 -28.07
CA ILE A 325 2.62 -6.41 -29.22
C ILE A 325 3.45 -7.65 -28.92
N VAL A 326 2.88 -8.78 -29.32
CA VAL A 326 3.54 -9.87 -30.02
C VAL A 326 4.97 -10.13 -29.55
N THR A 327 5.14 -11.21 -28.79
CA THR A 327 6.04 -12.37 -28.99
C THR A 327 7.21 -12.33 -30.00
N THR A 328 7.49 -11.26 -30.75
CA THR A 328 8.58 -11.14 -31.72
C THR A 328 9.18 -9.74 -31.91
N SER A 329 8.64 -8.63 -31.35
CA SER A 329 9.38 -7.35 -31.39
C SER A 329 10.18 -7.13 -30.10
N LYS A 330 11.50 -7.10 -30.21
CA LYS A 330 12.42 -6.81 -29.09
C LYS A 330 12.19 -5.42 -28.47
N ASP A 331 11.48 -4.51 -29.15
CA ASP A 331 11.40 -3.11 -28.77
C ASP A 331 10.06 -2.77 -28.09
N ARG A 332 9.97 -3.06 -26.77
CA ARG A 332 8.91 -2.50 -25.91
C ARG A 332 9.09 -0.99 -25.81
N SER A 333 8.44 -0.29 -26.74
CA SER A 333 8.63 1.12 -26.97
C SER A 333 7.29 1.84 -27.07
N ILE A 334 7.25 3.10 -26.64
CA ILE A 334 6.07 3.93 -26.71
C ILE A 334 6.42 5.35 -27.13
N LEU A 335 5.58 5.93 -27.98
CA LEU A 335 5.68 7.31 -28.38
C LEU A 335 5.31 8.23 -27.20
N ILE A 336 6.07 9.29 -26.95
CA ILE A 336 5.78 10.24 -25.84
C ILE A 336 4.38 10.86 -25.99
N GLU A 337 3.93 11.12 -27.20
CA GLU A 337 2.56 11.54 -27.51
C GLU A 337 1.50 10.57 -26.98
N GLN A 338 1.74 9.26 -27.10
CA GLN A 338 0.81 8.24 -26.64
C GLN A 338 0.68 8.26 -25.11
N LEU A 339 1.74 8.62 -24.37
CA LEU A 339 1.66 8.79 -22.92
C LEU A 339 0.72 9.92 -22.50
N VAL A 340 0.67 11.01 -23.28
CA VAL A 340 -0.28 12.10 -23.02
C VAL A 340 -1.70 11.63 -23.27
N ILE A 341 -1.93 10.86 -24.34
CA ILE A 341 -3.23 10.26 -24.66
C ILE A 341 -3.65 9.28 -23.56
N ASP A 342 -2.77 8.37 -23.15
CA ASP A 342 -3.06 7.37 -22.12
C ASP A 342 -3.27 8.00 -20.74
N LYS A 343 -2.53 9.07 -20.39
CA LYS A 343 -2.84 9.92 -19.22
C LYS A 343 -4.26 10.45 -19.32
N ASN A 344 -4.63 11.00 -20.47
CA ASN A 344 -5.95 11.59 -20.65
C ASN A 344 -7.04 10.53 -20.53
N ILE A 345 -6.89 9.36 -21.15
CA ILE A 345 -7.83 8.25 -21.02
C ILE A 345 -8.03 7.81 -19.56
N LEU A 346 -6.95 7.77 -18.78
CA LEU A 346 -7.02 7.31 -17.39
C LEU A 346 -7.48 8.40 -16.41
N PHE A 347 -7.20 9.67 -16.72
CA PHE A 347 -7.27 10.75 -15.73
C PHE A 347 -7.77 12.13 -16.23
N THR A 348 -8.49 12.25 -17.36
CA THR A 348 -9.14 13.53 -17.75
C THR A 348 -10.58 13.68 -17.26
N GLU A 349 -11.04 14.93 -17.18
CA GLU A 349 -12.39 15.38 -16.80
C GLU A 349 -13.52 14.67 -17.60
N ASN A 350 -13.28 14.33 -18.87
CA ASN A 350 -14.27 13.63 -19.71
C ASN A 350 -14.39 12.12 -19.42
N THR A 351 -13.46 11.54 -18.67
CA THR A 351 -13.55 10.19 -18.10
C THR A 351 -13.65 10.34 -16.60
N ASN A 352 -14.82 10.76 -16.13
CA ASN A 352 -15.07 11.23 -14.77
C ASN A 352 -15.04 10.14 -13.68
N ILE A 353 -14.19 9.13 -13.88
CA ILE A 353 -13.88 8.03 -12.96
C ILE A 353 -13.39 8.66 -11.66
N LEU A 354 -12.49 9.64 -11.74
CA LEU A 354 -11.91 10.27 -10.56
C LEU A 354 -12.91 11.15 -9.80
N GLU A 355 -13.71 12.03 -10.43
CA GLU A 355 -14.65 12.86 -9.65
C GLU A 355 -15.71 12.02 -8.93
N HIS A 356 -16.17 10.91 -9.53
CA HIS A 356 -17.13 9.99 -8.91
C HIS A 356 -16.53 9.06 -7.84
N PHE A 357 -15.21 8.81 -7.86
CA PHE A 357 -14.55 7.91 -6.91
C PHE A 357 -13.69 8.63 -5.85
N SER A 358 -13.18 9.84 -6.13
CA SER A 358 -12.88 10.94 -5.21
C SER A 358 -12.20 12.09 -5.95
N SER A 359 -12.70 13.32 -5.81
CA SER A 359 -12.10 14.59 -6.29
C SER A 359 -10.73 14.94 -5.68
N GLN A 360 -10.04 13.97 -5.06
CA GLN A 360 -8.93 14.17 -4.13
C GLN A 360 -7.58 13.65 -4.63
N TYR A 361 -7.53 12.98 -5.79
CA TYR A 361 -6.28 12.48 -6.35
C TYR A 361 -5.48 13.60 -7.02
N GLN A 362 -4.18 13.65 -6.73
CA GLN A 362 -3.27 14.62 -7.32
C GLN A 362 -2.42 13.95 -8.40
N ILE A 363 -2.30 14.58 -9.57
CA ILE A 363 -1.46 14.10 -10.66
C ILE A 363 -0.28 15.05 -10.79
N SER A 364 0.93 14.56 -10.50
CA SER A 364 2.16 15.29 -10.71
C SER A 364 2.59 15.16 -12.18
N TRP A 365 1.90 15.89 -13.06
CA TRP A 365 2.25 15.97 -14.47
C TRP A 365 2.94 17.32 -14.76
N PRO A 366 3.96 17.37 -15.65
CA PRO A 366 4.46 18.65 -16.17
C PRO A 366 3.32 19.51 -16.74
N VAL A 367 3.46 20.84 -16.73
CA VAL A 367 2.44 21.74 -17.30
C VAL A 367 2.09 21.30 -18.73
N GLU A 368 0.78 21.31 -19.03
CA GLU A 368 0.20 20.63 -20.20
C GLU A 368 0.93 20.96 -21.50
N ASN A 369 1.23 19.91 -22.27
CA ASN A 369 1.92 19.88 -23.56
C ASN A 369 3.45 20.01 -23.58
N ASP A 370 4.15 20.15 -22.45
CA ASP A 370 5.62 20.12 -22.50
C ASP A 370 6.19 18.69 -22.55
N LYS A 371 6.08 18.09 -23.73
CA LYS A 371 6.63 16.77 -24.07
C LYS A 371 8.13 16.70 -23.82
N ILE A 372 8.84 17.82 -23.94
CA ILE A 372 10.28 17.91 -23.72
C ILE A 372 10.56 17.75 -22.22
N ILE A 373 9.85 18.50 -21.37
CA ILE A 373 9.98 18.35 -19.91
C ILE A 373 9.62 16.93 -19.46
N LEU A 374 8.54 16.36 -20.00
CA LEU A 374 8.14 14.99 -19.67
C LEU A 374 9.24 13.98 -20.00
N LYS A 375 9.81 14.07 -21.21
CA LYS A 375 10.91 13.24 -21.68
C LYS A 375 12.13 13.39 -20.76
N ASP A 376 12.54 14.61 -20.48
CA ASP A 376 13.73 14.90 -19.67
C ASP A 376 13.56 14.43 -18.22
N ARG A 377 12.34 14.57 -17.66
CA ARG A 377 12.00 14.07 -16.34
C ARG A 377 12.09 12.54 -16.27
N LEU A 378 11.48 11.83 -17.22
CA LEU A 378 11.53 10.36 -17.26
C LEU A 378 12.96 9.84 -17.44
N LEU A 379 13.74 10.46 -18.32
CA LEU A 379 15.12 10.05 -18.57
C LEU A 379 16.08 10.38 -17.43
N SER A 380 15.92 11.52 -16.76
CA SER A 380 16.80 11.92 -15.66
C SER A 380 16.59 11.06 -14.41
N ILE A 381 15.33 10.71 -14.11
CA ILE A 381 14.98 9.95 -12.90
C ILE A 381 15.09 8.44 -13.14
N TYR A 382 14.65 7.95 -14.30
CA TYR A 382 14.59 6.50 -14.60
C TYR A 382 15.56 6.11 -15.71
N SER A 383 16.75 6.71 -15.73
CA SER A 383 17.82 6.40 -16.68
C SER A 383 18.25 4.92 -16.67
N ASP A 384 17.98 4.18 -15.59
CA ASP A 384 18.26 2.74 -15.46
C ASP A 384 17.15 1.84 -16.04
N VAL A 385 16.00 2.41 -16.39
CA VAL A 385 14.85 1.70 -16.94
C VAL A 385 14.62 2.08 -18.40
N PHE A 386 14.76 3.37 -18.74
CA PHE A 386 14.43 3.89 -20.05
C PHE A 386 15.63 4.39 -20.84
N GLU A 387 15.50 4.27 -22.15
CA GLU A 387 16.27 4.97 -23.18
C GLU A 387 15.34 5.58 -24.23
N MET A 388 15.86 6.53 -24.99
CA MET A 388 15.12 7.13 -26.11
C MET A 388 15.75 6.72 -27.43
N THR A 389 14.91 6.31 -28.36
CA THR A 389 15.31 6.12 -29.76
C THR A 389 15.36 7.46 -30.49
N ARG A 390 15.98 7.46 -31.68
CA ARG A 390 16.06 8.66 -32.55
C ARG A 390 14.69 9.20 -32.96
N ASN A 391 13.64 8.38 -32.92
CA ASN A 391 12.28 8.73 -33.36
C ASN A 391 11.35 9.12 -32.20
N ASN A 392 11.89 9.58 -31.06
CA ASN A 392 11.12 9.93 -29.86
C ASN A 392 10.28 8.79 -29.25
N PHE A 393 10.70 7.54 -29.44
CA PHE A 393 10.15 6.43 -28.67
C PHE A 393 10.92 6.23 -27.38
N LEU A 394 10.19 6.15 -26.27
CA LEU A 394 10.67 5.70 -24.97
C LEU A 394 10.71 4.17 -24.98
N THR A 395 11.90 3.59 -24.87
CA THR A 395 12.14 2.14 -24.94
C THR A 395 12.73 1.64 -23.62
N LEU A 396 12.41 0.40 -23.26
CA LEU A 396 13.02 -0.26 -22.09
C LEU A 396 14.45 -0.70 -22.38
N LYS A 397 15.35 -0.47 -21.41
CA LYS A 397 16.75 -0.89 -21.46
C LYS A 397 16.91 -2.40 -21.22
N MET A 398 16.42 -3.20 -22.16
CA MET A 398 16.48 -4.66 -22.08
C MET A 398 17.90 -5.15 -22.44
N SER A 399 18.48 -5.93 -21.55
CA SER A 399 19.84 -6.47 -21.68
C SER A 399 19.88 -7.81 -22.42
N GLY A 400 18.75 -8.50 -22.51
CA GLY A 400 18.65 -9.88 -22.96
C GLY A 400 18.89 -10.91 -21.84
N ASP A 401 19.35 -10.49 -20.66
CA ASP A 401 19.40 -11.36 -19.49
C ASP A 401 18.01 -11.53 -18.87
N ARG A 402 17.57 -12.79 -18.70
CA ARG A 402 16.20 -13.12 -18.28
C ARG A 402 15.82 -12.47 -16.95
N LEU A 403 16.73 -12.44 -15.97
CA LEU A 403 16.42 -11.92 -14.63
C LEU A 403 16.52 -10.39 -14.59
N ALA A 404 17.52 -9.80 -15.22
CA ALA A 404 17.64 -8.35 -15.34
C ALA A 404 16.42 -7.74 -16.05
N ASP A 405 16.01 -8.35 -17.16
CA ASP A 405 14.86 -7.92 -17.96
C ASP A 405 13.54 -8.09 -17.18
N ALA A 406 13.37 -9.21 -16.47
CA ALA A 406 12.22 -9.41 -15.58
C ALA A 406 12.20 -8.38 -14.43
N SER A 407 13.36 -7.98 -13.91
CA SER A 407 13.48 -6.96 -12.86
C SER A 407 13.02 -5.59 -13.34
N ILE A 408 13.40 -5.17 -14.56
CA ILE A 408 12.92 -3.93 -15.19
C ILE A 408 11.39 -3.91 -15.27
N LEU A 409 10.80 -5.01 -15.72
CA LEU A 409 9.35 -5.13 -15.84
C LEU A 409 8.65 -5.19 -14.49
N MET A 410 9.26 -5.84 -13.50
CA MET A 410 8.76 -5.84 -12.13
C MET A 410 8.74 -4.42 -11.55
N LYS A 411 9.75 -3.57 -11.83
CA LYS A 411 9.72 -2.15 -11.43
C LYS A 411 8.53 -1.42 -12.06
N LEU A 412 8.26 -1.62 -13.35
CA LEU A 412 7.07 -1.01 -13.98
C LEU A 412 5.77 -1.49 -13.34
N ILE A 413 5.66 -2.80 -13.05
CA ILE A 413 4.50 -3.35 -12.34
C ILE A 413 4.34 -2.65 -10.98
N MET A 414 5.42 -2.48 -10.23
CA MET A 414 5.41 -1.77 -8.95
C MET A 414 4.94 -0.32 -9.08
N TYR A 415 5.42 0.43 -10.08
CA TYR A 415 4.97 1.82 -10.28
C TYR A 415 3.53 1.90 -10.77
N ARG A 416 3.09 1.02 -11.67
CA ARG A 416 1.68 0.89 -12.10
C ARG A 416 0.75 0.64 -10.91
N ASN A 417 1.20 -0.20 -9.99
CA ASN A 417 0.44 -0.63 -8.83
C ASN A 417 0.04 0.51 -7.89
N THR A 418 0.75 1.65 -7.92
CA THR A 418 0.47 2.82 -7.09
C THR A 418 -0.94 3.39 -7.26
N CYS A 419 -1.62 3.12 -8.38
CA CYS A 419 -2.95 3.68 -8.65
C CYS A 419 -4.03 2.64 -8.95
N LEU A 420 -3.72 1.34 -8.83
CA LEU A 420 -4.69 0.29 -9.16
C LEU A 420 -5.90 0.28 -8.24
N HIS A 421 -5.75 0.72 -6.98
CA HIS A 421 -6.87 0.83 -6.04
C HIS A 421 -7.95 1.80 -6.51
N ILE A 422 -7.58 2.79 -7.33
CA ILE A 422 -8.52 3.76 -7.93
C ILE A 422 -9.49 3.04 -8.90
N PHE A 423 -8.97 2.06 -9.65
CA PHE A 423 -9.72 1.41 -10.72
C PHE A 423 -10.31 0.05 -10.33
N ALA A 424 -9.91 -0.55 -9.20
CA ALA A 424 -10.18 -1.96 -8.87
C ALA A 424 -11.65 -2.39 -9.07
N LYS A 425 -12.55 -1.97 -8.19
CA LYS A 425 -13.97 -2.33 -8.27
C LYS A 425 -14.63 -1.93 -9.60
N PRO A 426 -14.52 -0.68 -10.09
CA PRO A 426 -15.17 -0.30 -11.34
C PRO A 426 -14.62 -1.07 -12.55
N ALA A 427 -13.33 -1.40 -12.58
CA ALA A 427 -12.74 -2.18 -13.67
C ALA A 427 -13.25 -3.63 -13.71
N TYR A 428 -13.71 -4.20 -12.59
CA TYR A 428 -14.23 -5.57 -12.56
C TYR A 428 -15.49 -5.75 -13.39
N ILE A 429 -16.35 -4.73 -13.49
CA ILE A 429 -17.54 -4.75 -14.36
C ILE A 429 -17.10 -4.84 -15.83
N LEU A 430 -16.19 -3.94 -16.24
CA LEU A 430 -15.68 -3.95 -17.61
C LEU A 430 -14.93 -5.26 -17.94
N LEU A 431 -14.15 -5.76 -16.99
CA LEU A 431 -13.43 -7.03 -17.12
C LEU A 431 -14.41 -8.20 -17.28
N ALA A 432 -15.50 -8.24 -16.50
CA ALA A 432 -16.55 -9.25 -16.61
C ALA A 432 -17.24 -9.21 -17.98
N CYS A 433 -17.49 -8.02 -18.55
CA CYS A 433 -18.04 -7.91 -19.90
C CYS A 433 -17.05 -8.36 -21.00
N GLN A 434 -15.73 -8.19 -20.81
CA GLN A 434 -14.73 -8.60 -21.80
C GLN A 434 -14.64 -10.11 -21.99
N VAL A 435 -14.98 -10.88 -20.95
CA VAL A 435 -15.02 -12.35 -20.97
C VAL A 435 -15.83 -12.89 -22.14
N ASN A 436 -16.99 -12.29 -22.39
CA ASN A 436 -17.94 -12.69 -23.42
C ASN A 436 -18.03 -11.63 -24.51
N SER A 437 -16.90 -11.09 -24.99
CA SER A 437 -16.89 -10.05 -26.04
C SER A 437 -17.74 -10.34 -27.30
N GLN A 438 -18.13 -11.59 -27.53
CA GLN A 438 -18.98 -12.02 -28.64
C GLN A 438 -20.48 -11.98 -28.35
N PHE A 439 -20.92 -11.97 -27.08
CA PHE A 439 -22.33 -12.06 -26.69
C PHE A 439 -22.66 -11.08 -25.55
N PRO A 440 -23.84 -10.43 -25.58
CA PRO A 440 -24.32 -9.62 -24.46
C PRO A 440 -24.34 -10.44 -23.15
N ILE A 441 -23.88 -9.85 -22.05
CA ILE A 441 -23.88 -10.47 -20.73
C ILE A 441 -25.16 -10.09 -19.97
N THR A 442 -25.79 -11.03 -19.28
CA THR A 442 -26.98 -10.73 -18.45
C THR A 442 -26.58 -10.02 -17.16
N TYR A 443 -27.52 -9.27 -16.55
CA TYR A 443 -27.31 -8.64 -15.24
C TYR A 443 -26.81 -9.64 -14.18
N GLU A 444 -27.48 -10.78 -14.03
CA GLU A 444 -27.13 -11.82 -13.04
C GLU A 444 -25.70 -12.37 -13.24
N GLN A 445 -25.30 -12.57 -14.51
CA GLN A 445 -23.95 -13.04 -14.84
C GLN A 445 -22.90 -11.97 -14.52
N LEU A 446 -23.21 -10.70 -14.82
CA LEU A 446 -22.33 -9.58 -14.58
C LEU A 446 -22.09 -9.37 -13.08
N GLU A 447 -23.15 -9.41 -12.27
CA GLU A 447 -23.09 -9.35 -10.82
C GLU A 447 -22.27 -10.51 -10.25
N THR A 448 -22.53 -11.74 -10.72
CA THR A 448 -21.77 -12.94 -10.32
C THR A 448 -20.27 -12.78 -10.60
N TYR A 449 -19.89 -12.32 -11.79
CA TYR A 449 -18.47 -12.11 -12.14
C TYR A 449 -17.84 -10.96 -11.38
N TYR A 450 -18.59 -9.89 -11.11
CA TYR A 450 -18.14 -8.79 -10.28
C TYR A 450 -17.77 -9.27 -8.87
N HIS A 451 -18.69 -9.95 -8.16
CA HIS A 451 -18.42 -10.47 -6.83
C HIS A 451 -17.29 -11.51 -6.83
N PHE A 452 -17.20 -12.32 -7.88
CA PHE A 452 -16.08 -13.23 -8.07
C PHE A 452 -14.74 -12.49 -8.11
N PHE A 453 -14.61 -11.38 -8.87
CA PHE A 453 -13.36 -10.60 -8.92
C PHE A 453 -13.07 -9.87 -7.60
N VAL A 454 -14.09 -9.35 -6.94
CA VAL A 454 -13.95 -8.74 -5.60
C VAL A 454 -13.36 -9.76 -4.62
N HIS A 455 -13.88 -10.98 -4.61
CA HIS A 455 -13.36 -12.08 -3.78
C HIS A 455 -11.95 -12.51 -4.22
N LEU A 456 -11.72 -12.70 -5.53
CA LEU A 456 -10.43 -13.13 -6.08
C LEU A 456 -9.29 -12.21 -5.61
N PHE A 457 -9.52 -10.90 -5.65
CA PHE A 457 -8.54 -9.87 -5.33
C PHE A 457 -8.63 -9.31 -3.91
N ALA A 458 -9.36 -9.96 -3.01
CA ALA A 458 -9.53 -9.54 -1.61
C ALA A 458 -8.23 -9.32 -0.83
N TYR A 459 -7.15 -10.03 -1.18
CA TYR A 459 -5.82 -9.88 -0.59
C TYR A 459 -4.86 -9.03 -1.44
N GLU A 460 -5.29 -8.60 -2.64
CA GLU A 460 -4.46 -7.88 -3.61
C GLU A 460 -4.73 -6.36 -3.57
N PHE A 461 -5.97 -5.96 -3.24
CA PHE A 461 -6.40 -4.56 -3.11
C PHE A 461 -7.23 -4.34 -1.85
N VAL A 462 -7.15 -3.13 -1.32
CA VAL A 462 -7.93 -2.68 -0.16
C VAL A 462 -9.27 -2.17 -0.65
N TYR A 463 -10.33 -2.49 0.09
CA TYR A 463 -11.68 -2.01 -0.18
C TYR A 463 -12.21 -1.25 1.05
N ASP A 464 -13.24 -0.42 0.86
CA ASP A 464 -13.85 0.38 1.93
C ASP A 464 -14.39 -0.45 3.10
N GLN A 465 -14.73 -1.71 2.86
CA GLN A 465 -15.22 -2.67 3.84
C GLN A 465 -14.44 -3.99 3.72
N PHE A 466 -14.25 -4.70 4.84
CA PHE A 466 -13.49 -5.94 4.84
C PHE A 466 -14.21 -7.04 4.03
N PRO A 467 -13.49 -7.85 3.22
CA PRO A 467 -14.11 -8.70 2.20
C PRO A 467 -14.99 -9.85 2.68
N MET A 468 -15.07 -10.12 3.99
CA MET A 468 -15.95 -11.18 4.50
C MET A 468 -17.45 -10.86 4.28
N ASP A 469 -17.79 -9.59 4.05
CA ASP A 469 -19.15 -9.14 3.73
C ASP A 469 -19.38 -8.90 2.20
N ASN A 470 -18.35 -9.10 1.36
CA ASN A 470 -18.33 -8.65 -0.06
C ASN A 470 -19.18 -9.45 -1.06
N MET A 471 -19.96 -10.44 -0.62
CA MET A 471 -20.96 -11.05 -1.49
C MET A 471 -22.14 -10.11 -1.77
N ASN A 472 -22.27 -9.01 -1.01
CA ASN A 472 -23.30 -7.98 -1.17
C ASN A 472 -22.67 -6.57 -1.21
N ASP A 473 -21.65 -6.35 -2.04
CA ASP A 473 -21.13 -5.00 -2.26
C ASP A 473 -22.19 -4.08 -2.88
N ILE A 474 -22.74 -3.22 -2.03
CA ILE A 474 -23.81 -2.24 -2.33
C ILE A 474 -23.42 -1.32 -3.51
N ASN A 475 -22.13 -1.21 -3.84
CA ASN A 475 -21.65 -0.33 -4.90
C ASN A 475 -21.71 -0.93 -6.31
N PHE A 476 -22.09 -2.21 -6.48
CA PHE A 476 -22.18 -2.83 -7.82
C PHE A 476 -23.03 -1.97 -8.78
N GLU A 477 -24.24 -1.61 -8.36
CA GLU A 477 -25.18 -0.79 -9.14
C GLU A 477 -24.63 0.62 -9.42
N LYS A 478 -23.92 1.20 -8.45
CA LYS A 478 -23.24 2.48 -8.62
C LYS A 478 -22.20 2.42 -9.75
N TYR A 479 -21.39 1.36 -9.80
CA TYR A 479 -20.37 1.21 -10.85
C TYR A 479 -20.99 0.86 -12.21
N LEU A 480 -22.05 0.05 -12.22
CA LEU A 480 -22.74 -0.33 -13.45
C LEU A 480 -23.40 0.89 -14.10
N SER A 481 -24.19 1.63 -13.34
CA SER A 481 -24.85 2.87 -13.79
C SER A 481 -23.84 3.91 -14.28
N TYR A 482 -22.68 4.02 -13.63
CA TYR A 482 -21.58 4.87 -14.08
C TYR A 482 -21.09 4.50 -15.50
N TRP A 483 -20.80 3.22 -15.75
CA TRP A 483 -20.29 2.80 -17.06
C TRP A 483 -21.32 2.90 -18.19
N ILE A 484 -22.61 2.78 -17.86
CA ILE A 484 -23.71 3.03 -18.80
C ILE A 484 -23.80 4.53 -19.12
N THR A 485 -23.76 5.39 -18.09
CA THR A 485 -23.82 6.85 -18.24
C THR A 485 -22.66 7.38 -19.08
N MET A 486 -21.48 6.79 -18.92
CA MET A 486 -20.28 7.14 -19.69
C MET A 486 -20.22 6.48 -21.08
N ASN A 487 -21.26 5.75 -21.49
CA ASN A 487 -21.35 5.02 -22.77
C ASN A 487 -20.28 3.92 -22.98
N TYR A 488 -19.60 3.46 -21.93
CA TYR A 488 -18.66 2.34 -22.02
C TYR A 488 -19.40 1.00 -22.16
N LEU A 489 -20.59 0.91 -21.56
CA LEU A 489 -21.51 -0.21 -21.69
C LEU A 489 -22.81 0.26 -22.35
N ILE A 490 -23.28 -0.51 -23.33
CA ILE A 490 -24.55 -0.29 -24.02
C ILE A 490 -25.53 -1.36 -23.52
N PRO A 491 -26.68 -0.96 -22.94
CA PRO A 491 -27.77 -1.89 -22.67
C PRO A 491 -28.43 -2.27 -24.00
N SER A 492 -28.44 -3.56 -24.35
CA SER A 492 -29.08 -4.04 -25.58
C SER A 492 -30.57 -4.33 -25.37
N ASP A 493 -30.90 -4.94 -24.23
CA ASP A 493 -32.26 -5.15 -23.71
C ASP A 493 -32.30 -4.73 -22.22
N ASN A 494 -33.49 -4.67 -21.59
CA ASN A 494 -33.65 -4.35 -20.16
C ASN A 494 -32.85 -5.24 -19.18
N SER A 495 -32.16 -6.29 -19.65
CA SER A 495 -31.42 -7.25 -18.83
C SER A 495 -30.02 -7.61 -19.36
N THR A 496 -29.58 -7.06 -20.49
CA THR A 496 -28.29 -7.43 -21.12
C THR A 496 -27.41 -6.23 -21.44
N TYR A 497 -26.09 -6.43 -21.29
CA TYR A 497 -25.08 -5.39 -21.44
C TYR A 497 -24.00 -5.82 -22.43
N GLN A 498 -23.52 -4.88 -23.24
CA GLN A 498 -22.42 -5.10 -24.17
C GLN A 498 -21.39 -3.97 -24.09
N ILE A 499 -20.12 -4.30 -24.32
CA ILE A 499 -19.05 -3.30 -24.43
C ILE A 499 -19.26 -2.45 -25.69
N ASN A 500 -19.16 -1.14 -25.52
CA ASN A 500 -19.11 -0.22 -26.65
C ASN A 500 -17.76 -0.35 -27.39
N SER A 501 -17.81 -0.73 -28.67
CA SER A 501 -16.63 -0.93 -29.52
C SER A 501 -15.79 0.35 -29.70
N ASN A 502 -16.38 1.53 -29.56
CA ASN A 502 -15.68 2.81 -29.67
C ASN A 502 -14.69 3.04 -28.51
N PHE A 503 -14.86 2.35 -27.38
CA PHE A 503 -14.04 2.53 -26.17
C PHE A 503 -13.10 1.34 -25.90
N LEU A 504 -12.86 0.45 -26.87
CA LEU A 504 -12.04 -0.75 -26.67
C LEU A 504 -10.62 -0.43 -26.18
N GLN A 505 -10.00 0.64 -26.67
CA GLN A 505 -8.67 1.04 -26.23
C GLN A 505 -8.68 1.48 -24.76
N GLN A 506 -9.68 2.27 -24.35
CA GLN A 506 -9.84 2.80 -23.00
C GLN A 506 -10.14 1.66 -22.03
N ILE A 507 -11.10 0.81 -22.38
CA ILE A 507 -11.48 -0.37 -21.60
C ILE A 507 -10.27 -1.28 -21.40
N SER A 508 -9.53 -1.59 -22.46
CA SER A 508 -8.30 -2.40 -22.36
C SER A 508 -7.23 -1.77 -21.45
N LEU A 509 -7.08 -0.43 -21.46
CA LEU A 509 -6.13 0.25 -20.58
C LEU A 509 -6.53 0.09 -19.11
N ILE A 510 -7.83 0.18 -18.81
CA ILE A 510 -8.39 0.08 -17.45
C ILE A 510 -8.38 -1.37 -16.95
N THR A 511 -8.74 -2.35 -17.79
CA THR A 511 -8.92 -3.75 -17.36
C THR A 511 -7.67 -4.60 -17.45
N SER A 512 -6.72 -4.28 -18.34
CA SER A 512 -5.53 -5.12 -18.58
C SER A 512 -4.71 -5.45 -17.33
N PRO A 513 -4.51 -4.55 -16.34
CA PRO A 513 -3.77 -4.93 -15.14
C PRO A 513 -4.47 -6.05 -14.35
N PHE A 514 -5.79 -5.95 -14.19
CA PHE A 514 -6.60 -6.92 -13.46
C PHE A 514 -6.69 -8.25 -14.20
N GLU A 515 -6.83 -8.23 -15.53
CA GLU A 515 -6.70 -9.43 -16.36
C GLU A 515 -5.35 -10.11 -16.15
N GLN A 516 -4.24 -9.36 -16.18
CA GLN A 516 -2.89 -9.91 -15.98
C GLN A 516 -2.74 -10.56 -14.60
N TYR A 517 -3.28 -9.93 -13.56
CA TYR A 517 -3.31 -10.50 -12.20
C TYR A 517 -4.14 -11.79 -12.14
N ALA A 518 -5.34 -11.81 -12.72
CA ALA A 518 -6.19 -13.00 -12.72
C ALA A 518 -5.56 -14.16 -13.50
N ARG A 519 -4.93 -13.88 -14.65
CA ARG A 519 -4.17 -14.88 -15.42
C ARG A 519 -2.94 -15.37 -14.67
N ALA A 520 -2.25 -14.51 -13.91
CA ALA A 520 -1.12 -14.91 -13.08
C ALA A 520 -1.59 -15.84 -11.94
N TYR A 521 -2.74 -15.55 -11.33
CA TYR A 521 -3.36 -16.43 -10.34
C TYR A 521 -3.70 -17.80 -10.94
N LEU A 522 -4.24 -17.84 -12.17
CA LEU A 522 -4.49 -19.09 -12.88
C LEU A 522 -3.20 -19.92 -13.05
N LEU A 523 -2.10 -19.32 -13.49
CA LEU A 523 -0.80 -20.00 -13.63
C LEU A 523 -0.28 -20.54 -12.28
N ILE A 524 -0.46 -19.79 -11.20
CA ILE A 524 -0.08 -20.21 -9.84
C ILE A 524 -0.95 -21.40 -9.41
N TYR A 525 -2.26 -21.31 -9.64
CA TYR A 525 -3.21 -22.35 -9.31
C TYR A 525 -2.94 -23.63 -10.09
N GLU A 526 -2.47 -23.58 -11.33
CA GLU A 526 -2.05 -24.77 -12.08
C GLU A 526 -0.84 -25.51 -11.46
N GLN A 527 -0.09 -24.88 -10.54
CA GLN A 527 1.05 -25.51 -9.84
C GLN A 527 0.66 -26.25 -8.53
N GLU A 528 -0.63 -26.43 -8.23
CA GLU A 528 -1.13 -26.92 -6.93
C GLU A 528 -0.47 -28.21 -6.42
N ASN A 529 -0.15 -29.15 -7.30
CA ASN A 529 0.37 -30.47 -6.94
C ASN A 529 1.82 -30.48 -6.42
N LEU A 530 2.42 -29.31 -6.17
CA LEU A 530 3.82 -29.21 -5.77
C LEU A 530 4.11 -29.61 -4.32
N SER A 531 3.16 -29.52 -3.38
CA SER A 531 3.46 -29.84 -1.97
C SER A 531 2.23 -30.01 -1.07
N SER A 532 2.35 -30.87 -0.04
CA SER A 532 1.43 -30.99 1.10
C SER A 532 1.79 -30.07 2.29
N GLU A 533 2.77 -29.19 2.11
CA GLU A 533 3.27 -28.26 3.14
C GLU A 533 2.18 -27.31 3.66
N LYS A 534 2.18 -27.06 4.98
CA LYS A 534 1.19 -26.18 5.64
C LYS A 534 1.76 -24.84 6.08
N ASN A 535 3.03 -24.57 5.82
CA ASN A 535 3.62 -23.26 6.10
C ASN A 535 3.60 -22.36 4.85
N LEU A 536 2.80 -21.29 4.87
CA LEU A 536 2.69 -20.31 3.78
C LEU A 536 4.05 -19.79 3.30
N SER A 537 4.98 -19.50 4.22
CA SER A 537 6.29 -18.94 3.85
C SER A 537 7.18 -19.93 3.10
N ILE A 538 7.03 -21.23 3.36
CA ILE A 538 7.74 -22.30 2.66
C ILE A 538 7.06 -22.56 1.32
N LEU A 539 5.73 -22.59 1.31
CA LEU A 539 4.93 -22.81 0.11
C LEU A 539 5.18 -21.72 -0.95
N ILE A 540 5.24 -20.44 -0.54
CA ILE A 540 5.62 -19.33 -1.43
C ILE A 540 6.98 -19.60 -2.10
N LYS A 541 7.98 -20.06 -1.35
CA LYS A 541 9.32 -20.36 -1.91
C LYS A 541 9.29 -21.52 -2.89
N ILE A 542 8.51 -22.56 -2.62
CA ILE A 542 8.36 -23.73 -3.51
C ILE A 542 7.74 -23.29 -4.85
N TYR A 543 6.62 -22.58 -4.80
CA TYR A 543 5.92 -22.09 -5.99
C TYR A 543 6.78 -21.10 -6.76
N GLN A 544 7.41 -20.15 -6.06
CA GLN A 544 8.30 -19.17 -6.68
C GLN A 544 9.46 -19.86 -7.40
N LYS A 545 10.10 -20.85 -6.78
CA LYS A 545 11.17 -21.61 -7.43
C LYS A 545 10.67 -22.30 -8.71
N ALA A 546 9.50 -22.94 -8.66
CA ALA A 546 8.90 -23.63 -9.80
C ALA A 546 8.49 -22.68 -10.94
N LEU A 547 8.00 -21.49 -10.62
CA LEU A 547 7.60 -20.48 -11.62
C LEU A 547 8.82 -19.78 -12.22
N LEU A 548 9.86 -19.52 -11.43
CA LEU A 548 11.11 -18.92 -11.90
C LEU A 548 11.87 -19.81 -12.90
N THR A 549 11.80 -21.14 -12.80
CA THR A 549 12.41 -22.03 -13.83
C THR A 549 11.75 -21.87 -15.19
N LYS A 550 10.44 -21.59 -15.20
CA LYS A 550 9.61 -21.36 -16.40
C LYS A 550 9.45 -19.87 -16.74
N LEU A 551 10.26 -18.99 -16.14
CA LEU A 551 10.12 -17.54 -16.30
C LEU A 551 10.36 -17.10 -17.75
N ASP A 552 9.34 -16.55 -18.39
CA ASP A 552 9.48 -15.88 -19.68
C ASP A 552 9.59 -14.36 -19.46
N PRO A 553 10.76 -13.73 -19.67
CA PRO A 553 10.92 -12.29 -19.48
C PRO A 553 10.08 -11.46 -20.46
N ASN A 554 9.63 -12.06 -21.57
CA ASN A 554 8.76 -11.39 -22.52
C ASN A 554 7.27 -11.49 -22.16
N ASN A 555 6.92 -12.30 -21.15
CA ASN A 555 5.55 -12.48 -20.72
C ASN A 555 5.32 -11.88 -19.32
N ILE A 556 4.58 -10.77 -19.28
CA ILE A 556 4.25 -10.06 -18.03
C ILE A 556 3.51 -10.98 -17.05
N ILE A 557 2.67 -11.89 -17.53
CA ILE A 557 1.92 -12.83 -16.70
C ILE A 557 2.88 -13.81 -16.02
N SER A 558 3.92 -14.27 -16.73
CA SER A 558 4.96 -15.15 -16.17
C SER A 558 5.76 -14.45 -15.06
N ILE A 559 6.10 -13.17 -15.26
CA ILE A 559 6.80 -12.33 -14.28
C ILE A 559 5.92 -12.08 -13.05
N LEU A 560 4.65 -11.70 -13.25
CA LEU A 560 3.68 -11.51 -12.16
C LEU A 560 3.49 -12.79 -11.35
N ALA A 561 3.30 -13.93 -12.02
CA ALA A 561 3.12 -15.23 -11.36
C ALA A 561 4.34 -15.62 -10.53
N SER A 562 5.54 -15.22 -10.95
CA SER A 562 6.79 -15.48 -10.22
C SER A 562 7.03 -14.57 -9.00
N SER A 563 6.20 -13.54 -8.82
CA SER A 563 6.30 -12.60 -7.70
C SER A 563 5.89 -13.25 -6.38
N SER A 564 6.74 -13.17 -5.37
CA SER A 564 6.45 -13.69 -4.03
C SER A 564 5.19 -13.10 -3.39
N ASN A 565 4.86 -11.84 -3.69
CA ASN A 565 3.65 -11.19 -3.19
C ASN A 565 2.38 -11.72 -3.88
N VAL A 566 2.40 -11.85 -5.20
CA VAL A 566 1.27 -12.37 -5.99
C VAL A 566 0.97 -13.81 -5.61
N ILE A 567 2.01 -14.64 -5.45
CA ILE A 567 1.90 -16.01 -4.95
C ILE A 567 1.27 -16.01 -3.55
N SER A 568 1.76 -15.17 -2.64
CA SER A 568 1.21 -15.08 -1.28
C SER A 568 -0.28 -14.72 -1.29
N ASN A 569 -0.70 -13.78 -2.14
CA ASN A 569 -2.09 -13.33 -2.18
C ASN A 569 -3.00 -14.38 -2.83
N ALA A 570 -2.57 -14.99 -3.94
CA ALA A 570 -3.29 -16.06 -4.60
C ALA A 570 -3.54 -17.26 -3.65
N LEU A 571 -2.54 -17.65 -2.88
CA LEU A 571 -2.63 -18.75 -1.91
C LEU A 571 -3.53 -18.40 -0.71
N ARG A 572 -3.58 -17.13 -0.29
CA ARG A 572 -4.49 -16.68 0.78
C ARG A 572 -5.94 -16.70 0.31
N THR A 573 -6.22 -16.32 -0.93
CA THR A 573 -7.57 -16.41 -1.52
C THR A 573 -8.12 -17.84 -1.49
N LEU A 574 -7.25 -18.87 -1.52
CA LEU A 574 -7.68 -20.27 -1.44
C LEU A 574 -8.10 -20.72 -0.03
N ASN A 575 -7.92 -19.89 1.00
CA ASN A 575 -8.02 -20.24 2.42
C ASN A 575 -7.18 -21.47 2.77
N PHE A 576 -6.12 -21.25 3.55
CA PHE A 576 -5.01 -22.16 3.88
C PHE A 576 -5.40 -23.56 4.44
N THR A 577 -6.68 -23.90 4.50
CA THR A 577 -7.24 -25.11 5.11
C THR A 577 -8.45 -25.74 4.38
N THR A 578 -9.00 -25.18 3.30
CA THR A 578 -10.24 -25.70 2.68
C THR A 578 -10.16 -26.02 1.18
N LYS A 579 -9.94 -27.31 0.92
CA LYS A 579 -10.55 -28.21 -0.10
C LYS A 579 -10.45 -27.83 -1.59
N SER A 580 -10.09 -28.85 -2.37
CA SER A 580 -10.13 -28.96 -3.84
C SER A 580 -11.35 -28.36 -4.54
N LYS A 581 -12.49 -28.26 -3.86
CA LYS A 581 -13.74 -27.69 -4.41
C LYS A 581 -13.62 -26.20 -4.74
N ILE A 582 -13.16 -25.37 -3.80
CA ILE A 582 -13.02 -23.92 -4.02
C ILE A 582 -12.03 -23.65 -5.15
N LEU A 583 -10.92 -24.39 -5.16
CA LEU A 583 -9.95 -24.28 -6.24
C LEU A 583 -10.51 -24.75 -7.58
N SER A 584 -11.25 -25.86 -7.62
CA SER A 584 -11.89 -26.33 -8.85
C SER A 584 -12.88 -25.29 -9.39
N GLU A 585 -13.61 -24.60 -8.51
CA GLU A 585 -14.52 -23.51 -8.86
C GLU A 585 -13.76 -22.28 -9.36
N LEU A 586 -12.71 -21.84 -8.65
CA LEU A 586 -11.87 -20.72 -9.08
C LEU A 586 -11.17 -21.01 -10.41
N ARG A 587 -10.58 -22.19 -10.58
CA ARG A 587 -9.97 -22.61 -11.86
C ARG A 587 -11.00 -22.69 -12.96
N HIS A 588 -12.16 -23.31 -12.69
CA HIS A 588 -13.23 -23.41 -13.67
C HIS A 588 -13.70 -22.03 -14.11
N MET A 589 -13.94 -21.12 -13.16
CA MET A 589 -14.33 -19.75 -13.42
C MET A 589 -13.24 -18.98 -14.18
N LEU A 590 -11.98 -19.00 -13.73
CA LEU A 590 -10.87 -18.34 -14.41
C LEU A 590 -10.64 -18.91 -15.82
N THR A 591 -10.77 -20.22 -16.01
CA THR A 591 -10.62 -20.87 -17.32
C THR A 591 -11.79 -20.53 -18.23
N LYS A 592 -13.02 -20.46 -17.69
CA LYS A 592 -14.21 -20.01 -18.42
C LYS A 592 -14.08 -18.54 -18.83
N ILE A 593 -13.56 -17.70 -17.93
CA ILE A 593 -13.40 -16.25 -18.08
C ILE A 593 -12.29 -15.92 -19.08
N PHE A 594 -11.15 -16.58 -18.94
CA PHE A 594 -9.93 -16.27 -19.67
C PHE A 594 -9.52 -17.37 -20.64
N GLN A 595 -10.49 -18.13 -21.18
CA GLN A 595 -10.28 -19.29 -22.05
C GLN A 595 -8.98 -19.14 -22.83
N PRO A 596 -8.08 -20.13 -22.82
CA PRO A 596 -6.98 -20.09 -23.76
C PRO A 596 -7.64 -20.01 -25.13
N LYS A 597 -7.65 -18.80 -25.74
CA LYS A 597 -8.05 -18.62 -27.13
C LYS A 597 -7.31 -19.73 -27.82
N SER A 598 -8.05 -20.67 -28.39
CA SER A 598 -7.49 -21.82 -29.05
C SER A 598 -6.38 -21.28 -29.92
N THR A 599 -5.16 -21.54 -29.49
CA THR A 599 -4.00 -21.13 -30.22
C THR A 599 -4.13 -21.94 -31.49
N HIS A 600 -4.52 -21.29 -32.59
CA HIS A 600 -4.17 -21.75 -33.92
C HIS A 600 -2.64 -21.96 -34.05
N LEU A 601 -1.86 -21.59 -33.03
CA LEU A 601 -0.46 -21.97 -32.77
C LEU A 601 -0.21 -23.36 -32.12
N ARG A 602 -1.22 -24.22 -31.91
CA ARG A 602 -1.00 -25.67 -31.77
C ARG A 602 -1.04 -26.41 -33.11
N ALA A 603 -1.31 -25.71 -34.22
CA ALA A 603 -1.41 -26.28 -35.57
C ALA A 603 -0.26 -25.87 -36.51
N LYS A 604 0.80 -25.24 -36.00
CA LYS A 604 2.01 -24.87 -36.77
C LYS A 604 3.34 -25.02 -36.02
N LEU A 605 3.32 -25.69 -34.87
CA LEU A 605 4.45 -26.46 -34.30
C LEU A 605 4.05 -27.93 -34.42
#